data_AF-L7U438-F1
#
_entry.id   AF-L7U438-F1
#
_cell.length_a   1.000
_cell.length_b   1.000
_cell.length_c   1.000
_cell.angle_alpha   90.00
_cell.angle_beta   90.00
_cell.angle_gamma   90.00
#
_symmetry.space_group_name_H-M   'P 1'
#
loop_
_entity.id
_entity.type
_entity.pdbx_description
1 polymer ?
#
loop_
_entity_poly.entity_id
_entity_poly.type
_entity_poly.pdbx_seq_one_letter_code
_entity_poly.pdbx_strand_id
1 'polypeptide(L)'
;MFTLFDLLRVLATLMGAAVGGWLGDSLFGMAGSILGALVGGVSGSFVGALPFFLAARSLRRELQRADSASLGRRLQEQYFISHLILAELDARSEDLARFEESILALMQSESSDRRRHGWASLRSFYPARAQALANYDSAASVEACRQQVASLIERPAE
;
A
#
# COMPACT_ATOMS: atom_id res chain seq x y z
N MET A 1 -6.09 8.31 5.90
CA MET A 1 -7.11 7.35 6.40
C MET A 1 -6.52 6.68 7.62
N PHE A 2 -7.29 6.64 8.72
CA PHE A 2 -6.90 5.92 9.93
C PHE A 2 -7.42 4.48 9.82
N THR A 3 -6.55 3.49 9.92
CA THR A 3 -6.89 2.07 9.73
C THR A 3 -7.08 1.35 11.07
N LEU A 4 -7.68 0.15 11.04
CA LEU A 4 -7.77 -0.71 12.22
C LEU A 4 -6.38 -1.05 12.80
N PHE A 5 -5.37 -1.19 11.95
CA PHE A 5 -3.99 -1.43 12.39
C PHE A 5 -3.42 -0.22 13.14
N ASP A 6 -3.74 1.01 12.70
CA ASP A 6 -3.35 2.22 13.40
C ASP A 6 -4.02 2.31 14.77
N LEU A 7 -5.32 1.95 14.85
CA LEU A 7 -6.04 1.87 16.12
C LEU A 7 -5.38 0.89 17.09
N LEU A 8 -5.10 -0.33 16.63
CA LEU A 8 -4.44 -1.35 17.45
C LEU A 8 -3.06 -0.90 17.92
N ARG A 9 -2.29 -0.22 17.04
CA ARG A 9 -0.98 0.32 17.39
C ARG A 9 -1.06 1.40 18.45
N VAL A 10 -2.01 2.33 18.33
CA VAL A 10 -2.23 3.38 19.33
C VAL A 10 -2.65 2.77 20.66
N LEU A 11 -3.61 1.85 20.66
CA LEU A 11 -4.06 1.17 21.89
C LEU A 11 -2.93 0.39 22.55
N ALA A 12 -2.15 -0.38 21.79
CA ALA A 12 -1.01 -1.12 22.32
C ALA A 12 0.07 -0.19 22.90
N THR A 13 0.32 0.96 22.27
CA THR A 13 1.23 1.99 22.79
C THR A 13 0.75 2.56 24.12
N LEU A 14 -0.53 2.94 24.20
CA LEU A 14 -1.11 3.49 25.44
C LEU A 14 -1.13 2.45 26.57
N MET A 15 -1.53 1.22 26.26
CA MET A 15 -1.51 0.11 27.23
C MET A 15 -0.09 -0.21 27.68
N GLY A 16 0.87 -0.25 26.75
CA GLY A 16 2.28 -0.45 27.06
C GLY A 16 2.81 0.64 27.98
N ALA A 17 2.51 1.92 27.70
CA ALA A 17 2.91 3.03 28.55
C ALA A 17 2.26 2.98 29.94
N ALA A 18 0.97 2.65 30.03
CA ALA A 18 0.27 2.52 31.31
C ALA A 18 0.85 1.38 32.17
N VAL A 19 1.03 0.19 31.59
CA VAL A 19 1.61 -0.97 32.29
C VAL A 19 3.06 -0.70 32.67
N GLY A 20 3.85 -0.14 31.75
CA GLY A 20 5.25 0.21 32.00
C GLY A 20 5.39 1.25 33.11
N GLY A 21 4.54 2.28 33.11
CA GLY A 21 4.55 3.32 34.15
C GLY A 21 4.12 2.81 35.52
N TRP A 22 3.13 1.91 35.57
CA TRP A 22 2.70 1.27 36.81
C TRP A 22 3.80 0.36 37.39
N LEU A 23 4.43 -0.47 36.55
CA LEU A 23 5.55 -1.32 36.98
C LEU A 23 6.76 -0.47 37.40
N GLY A 24 7.07 0.58 36.65
CA GLY A 24 8.17 1.48 36.95
C GLY A 24 7.99 2.21 38.28
N ASP A 25 6.78 2.69 38.56
CA ASP A 25 6.46 3.35 39.83
C ASP A 25 6.68 2.42 41.03
N SER A 26 6.26 1.15 40.91
CA SER A 26 6.42 0.16 41.96
C SER A 26 7.88 -0.16 42.33
N LEU A 27 8.83 0.09 41.42
CA LEU A 27 10.25 -0.24 41.61
C LEU A 27 11.11 0.97 41.97
N PHE A 28 10.87 2.13 41.34
CA PHE A 28 11.73 3.31 41.49
C PHE A 28 10.93 4.62 41.69
N GLY A 29 9.65 4.53 42.05
CA GLY A 29 8.76 5.67 42.24
C GLY A 29 8.58 6.49 40.96
N MET A 30 8.42 7.81 41.10
CA MET A 30 8.10 8.71 39.98
C MET A 30 9.09 8.62 38.80
N ALA A 31 10.39 8.54 39.08
CA ALA A 31 11.40 8.41 38.03
C ALA A 31 11.27 7.07 37.28
N GLY A 32 10.99 5.99 38.03
CA GLY A 32 10.66 4.69 37.47
C GLY A 32 9.40 4.72 36.62
N SER A 33 8.36 5.41 37.07
CA SER A 33 7.10 5.54 36.33
C SER A 33 7.30 6.20 34.97
N ILE A 34 8.06 7.29 34.90
CA ILE A 34 8.34 7.99 33.65
C ILE A 34 9.14 7.09 32.69
N LEU A 35 10.24 6.49 33.18
CA LEU A 35 11.07 5.61 32.35
C LEU A 35 10.30 4.36 31.90
N GLY A 36 9.53 3.76 32.80
CA GLY A 36 8.71 2.60 32.53
C GLY A 36 7.64 2.91 31.49
N ALA A 37 6.97 4.06 31.57
CA ALA A 37 5.97 4.48 30.59
C ALA A 37 6.58 4.68 29.20
N LEU A 38 7.78 5.26 29.11
CA LEU A 38 8.48 5.43 27.83
C LEU A 38 8.85 4.07 27.20
N VAL A 39 9.51 3.20 27.96
CA VAL A 39 9.91 1.86 27.49
C VAL A 39 8.69 1.02 27.13
N GLY A 40 7.67 1.06 27.97
CA GLY A 40 6.41 0.37 27.77
C GLY A 40 5.67 0.88 26.54
N GLY A 41 5.63 2.20 26.32
CA GLY A 41 5.03 2.81 25.13
C GLY A 41 5.74 2.39 23.85
N VAL A 42 7.08 2.45 23.82
CA VAL A 42 7.88 2.00 22.67
C VAL A 42 7.62 0.52 22.38
N SER A 43 7.71 -0.33 23.40
CA SER A 43 7.46 -1.77 23.27
C SER A 43 6.03 -2.06 22.80
N GLY A 44 5.06 -1.34 23.35
CA GLY A 44 3.65 -1.40 22.94
C GLY A 44 3.44 -1.01 21.49
N SER A 45 4.12 0.03 20.98
CA SER A 45 4.08 0.38 19.56
C SER A 45 4.66 -0.72 18.68
N PHE A 46 5.74 -1.40 19.10
CA PHE A 46 6.31 -2.52 18.34
C PHE A 46 5.34 -3.70 18.29
N VAL A 47 4.77 -4.08 19.43
CA VAL A 47 3.78 -5.16 19.52
C VAL A 47 2.53 -4.82 18.70
N GLY A 48 2.05 -3.58 18.79
CA GLY A 48 0.89 -3.11 18.04
C GLY A 48 1.11 -3.09 16.53
N ALA A 49 2.35 -3.04 16.05
CA ALA A 49 2.69 -3.13 14.63
C ALA A 49 2.78 -4.59 14.11
N LEU A 50 2.84 -5.59 15.01
CA LEU A 50 2.97 -7.01 14.62
C LEU A 50 1.84 -7.49 13.70
N PRO A 51 0.54 -7.20 13.95
CA PRO A 51 -0.53 -7.69 13.08
C PRO A 51 -0.37 -7.22 11.64
N PHE A 52 0.03 -5.95 11.43
CA PHE A 52 0.30 -5.42 10.10
C PHE A 52 1.47 -6.14 9.44
N PHE A 53 2.57 -6.35 10.16
CA PHE A 53 3.75 -7.06 9.64
C PHE A 53 3.42 -8.51 9.26
N LEU A 54 2.64 -9.21 10.09
CA LEU A 54 2.21 -10.58 9.83
C LEU A 54 1.27 -10.66 8.61
N ALA A 55 0.32 -9.73 8.50
CA ALA A 55 -0.56 -9.64 7.34
C ALA A 55 0.23 -9.37 6.05
N ALA A 56 1.15 -8.40 6.08
CA ALA A 56 2.02 -8.08 4.94
C ALA A 56 2.91 -9.27 4.55
N ARG A 57 3.49 -9.97 5.53
CA ARG A 57 4.29 -11.19 5.30
C ARG A 57 3.45 -12.32 4.72
N SER A 58 2.21 -12.50 5.21
CA SER A 58 1.29 -13.51 4.68
C SER A 58 0.92 -13.21 3.24
N LEU A 59 0.51 -11.97 2.95
CA LEU A 59 0.19 -11.52 1.58
C LEU A 59 1.38 -11.72 0.64
N ARG A 60 2.59 -11.32 1.05
CA ARG A 60 3.80 -11.54 0.24
C ARG A 60 4.02 -13.02 -0.06
N ARG A 61 3.89 -13.90 0.93
CA ARG A 61 4.02 -15.36 0.73
C ARG A 61 2.94 -15.91 -0.18
N GLU A 62 1.72 -15.39 -0.09
CA GLU A 62 0.60 -15.79 -0.94
C GLU A 62 0.86 -15.39 -2.40
N LEU A 63 1.30 -14.15 -2.66
CA LEU A 63 1.67 -13.68 -4.00
C LEU A 63 2.84 -14.51 -4.55
N GLN A 64 3.87 -14.76 -3.75
CA GLN A 64 5.03 -15.59 -4.13
C GLN A 64 4.68 -17.03 -4.50
N ARG A 65 3.60 -17.59 -3.94
CA ARG A 65 3.17 -18.96 -4.24
C ARG A 65 2.17 -19.04 -5.40
N ALA A 66 1.47 -17.95 -5.71
CA ALA A 66 0.55 -17.90 -6.83
C ALA A 66 1.32 -17.96 -8.15
N ASP A 67 0.80 -18.69 -9.15
CA ASP A 67 1.35 -18.69 -10.50
C ASP A 67 1.05 -17.38 -11.24
N SER A 68 1.79 -17.10 -12.32
CA SER A 68 1.68 -15.85 -13.06
C SER A 68 0.31 -15.62 -13.71
N ALA A 69 -0.41 -16.68 -14.11
CA ALA A 69 -1.76 -16.55 -14.68
C ALA A 69 -2.78 -16.17 -13.59
N SER A 70 -2.65 -16.77 -12.40
CA SER A 70 -3.43 -16.41 -11.21
C SER A 70 -3.17 -14.97 -10.78
N LEU A 71 -1.91 -14.54 -10.75
CA LEU A 71 -1.54 -13.13 -10.49
C LEU A 71 -2.16 -12.18 -11.51
N GLY A 72 -2.14 -12.53 -12.79
CA GLY A 72 -2.80 -11.75 -13.85
C GLY A 72 -4.31 -11.60 -13.64
N ARG A 73 -5.00 -12.68 -13.25
CA ARG A 73 -6.43 -12.62 -12.90
C ARG A 73 -6.68 -11.74 -11.67
N ARG A 74 -5.88 -11.91 -10.62
CA ARG A 74 -5.96 -11.11 -9.40
C ARG A 74 -5.71 -9.63 -9.64
N LEU A 75 -4.90 -9.26 -10.64
CA LEU A 75 -4.67 -7.86 -10.99
C LEU A 75 -5.98 -7.14 -11.36
N GLN A 76 -6.90 -7.84 -12.04
CA GLN A 76 -8.21 -7.32 -12.44
C GLN A 76 -9.19 -7.28 -11.26
N GLU A 77 -9.18 -8.31 -10.41
CA GLU A 77 -10.10 -8.44 -9.27
C GLU A 77 -9.70 -7.58 -8.06
N GLN A 78 -8.39 -7.45 -7.82
CA GLN A 78 -7.80 -6.89 -6.59
C GLN A 78 -6.96 -5.65 -6.90
N TYR A 79 -7.57 -4.68 -7.58
CA TYR A 79 -6.92 -3.44 -8.04
C TYR A 79 -6.14 -2.68 -6.95
N PHE A 80 -6.57 -2.75 -5.68
CA PHE A 80 -5.97 -2.04 -4.55
C PHE A 80 -4.55 -2.57 -4.21
N ILE A 81 -4.22 -3.81 -4.58
CA ILE A 81 -2.87 -4.38 -4.48
C ILE A 81 -2.17 -4.54 -5.83
N SER A 82 -2.67 -3.88 -6.89
CA SER A 82 -2.12 -4.00 -8.25
C SER A 82 -0.61 -3.77 -8.32
N HIS A 83 -0.10 -2.75 -7.62
CA HIS A 83 1.34 -2.47 -7.54
C HIS A 83 2.16 -3.60 -6.90
N LEU A 84 1.61 -4.35 -5.93
CA LEU A 84 2.29 -5.50 -5.32
C LEU A 84 2.29 -6.71 -6.25
N ILE A 85 1.19 -6.91 -6.97
CA ILE A 85 1.07 -7.98 -7.97
C ILE A 85 2.06 -7.75 -9.11
N LEU A 86 2.11 -6.52 -9.65
CA LEU A 86 3.06 -6.15 -10.70
C LEU A 86 4.50 -6.27 -10.21
N ALA A 87 4.82 -5.86 -8.97
CA ALA A 87 6.15 -6.04 -8.40
C ALA A 87 6.59 -7.51 -8.36
N GLU A 88 5.67 -8.42 -8.00
CA GLU A 88 5.96 -9.85 -7.96
C GLU A 88 6.11 -10.43 -9.37
N LEU A 89 5.31 -9.99 -10.34
CA LEU A 89 5.46 -10.40 -11.74
C LEU A 89 6.79 -9.90 -12.34
N ASP A 90 7.17 -8.66 -12.06
CA ASP A 90 8.46 -8.07 -12.45
C ASP A 90 9.64 -8.82 -11.84
N ALA A 91 9.55 -9.16 -10.55
CA ALA A 91 10.56 -9.96 -9.85
C ALA A 91 10.75 -11.36 -10.46
N ARG A 92 9.79 -11.85 -11.24
CA ARG A 92 9.85 -13.11 -12.00
C ARG A 92 10.27 -12.93 -13.45
N SER A 93 10.60 -11.70 -13.85
CA SER A 93 10.93 -11.33 -15.24
C SER A 93 9.81 -11.67 -16.23
N GLU A 94 8.55 -11.58 -15.78
CA GLU A 94 7.39 -11.68 -16.65
C GLU A 94 7.28 -10.42 -17.52
N ASP A 95 6.79 -10.58 -18.75
CA ASP A 95 6.48 -9.43 -19.61
C ASP A 95 5.31 -8.65 -19.01
N LEU A 96 5.60 -7.44 -18.52
CA LEU A 96 4.59 -6.57 -17.94
C LEU A 96 3.76 -5.84 -19.00
N ALA A 97 4.24 -5.71 -20.24
CA ALA A 97 3.55 -4.96 -21.29
C ALA A 97 2.11 -5.47 -21.51
N ARG A 98 1.89 -6.78 -21.38
CA ARG A 98 0.55 -7.40 -21.48
C ARG A 98 -0.46 -6.91 -20.43
N PHE A 99 -0.01 -6.29 -19.34
CA PHE A 99 -0.87 -5.79 -18.27
C PHE A 99 -1.12 -4.28 -18.36
N GLU A 100 -0.44 -3.56 -19.26
CA GLU A 100 -0.54 -2.11 -19.41
C GLU A 100 -1.99 -1.67 -19.64
N GLU A 101 -2.70 -2.35 -20.55
CA GLU A 101 -4.11 -2.05 -20.86
C GLU A 101 -5.01 -2.15 -19.63
N SER A 102 -4.79 -3.14 -18.77
CA SER A 102 -5.55 -3.29 -17.51
C SER A 102 -5.28 -2.11 -16.56
N ILE A 103 -4.05 -1.60 -16.51
CA ILE A 103 -3.70 -0.44 -15.68
C ILE A 103 -4.31 0.85 -16.25
N LEU A 104 -4.26 1.04 -17.57
CA LEU A 104 -4.91 2.17 -18.23
C LEU A 104 -6.44 2.13 -18.06
N ALA A 105 -7.04 0.94 -18.05
CA ALA A 105 -8.48 0.79 -17.74
C ALA A 105 -8.81 1.22 -16.30
N LEU A 106 -7.94 0.94 -15.32
CA LEU A 106 -8.11 1.44 -13.95
C LEU A 106 -8.06 2.97 -13.89
N MET A 107 -7.19 3.60 -14.67
CA MET A 107 -7.09 5.07 -14.78
C MET A 107 -8.30 5.72 -15.45
N GLN A 108 -9.06 4.96 -16.26
CA GLN A 108 -10.30 5.44 -16.90
C GLN A 108 -11.57 5.16 -16.05
N SER A 109 -11.41 4.53 -14.90
CA SER A 109 -12.52 4.15 -14.02
C SER A 109 -13.24 5.37 -13.43
N GLU A 110 -14.53 5.23 -13.15
CA GLU A 110 -15.33 6.26 -12.47
C GLU A 110 -14.91 6.48 -11.02
N SER A 111 -14.38 5.43 -10.37
CA SER A 111 -13.85 5.50 -9.02
C SER A 111 -12.49 6.20 -8.98
N SER A 112 -12.41 7.30 -8.23
CA SER A 112 -11.15 8.03 -8.00
C SER A 112 -10.09 7.18 -7.32
N ASP A 113 -10.50 6.25 -6.44
CA ASP A 113 -9.59 5.32 -5.78
C ASP A 113 -8.95 4.33 -6.77
N ARG A 114 -9.76 3.77 -7.68
CA ARG A 114 -9.26 2.93 -8.78
C ARG A 114 -8.30 3.70 -9.68
N ARG A 115 -8.62 4.95 -10.02
CA ARG A 115 -7.74 5.82 -10.80
C ARG A 115 -6.41 6.07 -10.10
N ARG A 116 -6.44 6.32 -8.79
CA ARG A 116 -5.25 6.52 -7.96
C ARG A 116 -4.35 5.28 -7.95
N HIS A 117 -4.93 4.09 -7.78
CA HIS A 117 -4.19 2.83 -7.82
C HIS A 117 -3.63 2.53 -9.22
N GLY A 118 -4.42 2.76 -10.28
CA GLY A 118 -3.94 2.68 -11.66
C GLY A 118 -2.75 3.60 -11.93
N TRP A 119 -2.85 4.87 -11.50
CA TRP A 119 -1.77 5.84 -11.65
C TRP A 119 -0.50 5.47 -10.86
N ALA A 120 -0.64 4.99 -9.62
CA ALA A 120 0.49 4.52 -8.83
C ALA A 120 1.22 3.34 -9.50
N SER A 121 0.46 2.40 -10.08
CA SER A 121 1.00 1.28 -10.85
C SER A 121 1.67 1.75 -12.14
N LEU A 122 1.05 2.69 -12.89
CA LEU A 122 1.64 3.24 -14.11
C LEU A 122 2.99 3.92 -13.84
N ARG A 123 3.07 4.76 -12.79
CA ARG A 123 4.32 5.44 -12.40
C ARG A 123 5.44 4.50 -12.01
N SER A 124 5.11 3.35 -11.43
CA SER A 124 6.11 2.42 -10.89
C SER A 124 6.65 1.49 -11.96
N PHE A 125 5.79 1.02 -12.88
CA PHE A 125 6.12 -0.06 -13.82
C PHE A 125 6.16 0.37 -15.30
N TYR A 126 5.61 1.55 -15.64
CA TYR A 126 5.55 2.06 -17.02
C TYR A 126 6.02 3.53 -17.06
N PRO A 127 7.30 3.80 -16.69
CA PRO A 127 7.79 5.16 -16.47
C PRO A 127 7.70 6.06 -17.70
N ALA A 128 7.91 5.54 -18.92
CA ALA A 128 7.77 6.30 -20.16
C ALA A 128 6.33 6.80 -20.36
N ARG A 129 5.34 5.94 -20.11
CA ARG A 129 3.91 6.31 -20.16
C ARG A 129 3.54 7.30 -19.07
N ALA A 130 4.06 7.09 -17.86
CA ALA A 130 3.83 8.01 -16.76
C ALA A 130 4.42 9.40 -17.03
N GLN A 131 5.57 9.49 -17.71
CA GLN A 131 6.15 10.76 -18.12
C GLN A 131 5.29 11.48 -19.16
N ALA A 132 4.71 10.76 -20.13
CA ALA A 132 3.76 11.32 -21.08
C ALA A 132 2.47 11.83 -20.41
N LEU A 133 2.13 11.31 -19.23
CA LEU A 133 1.01 11.70 -18.39
C LEU A 133 1.45 12.49 -17.13
N ALA A 134 2.53 13.27 -17.19
CA ALA A 134 3.10 13.94 -16.01
C ALA A 134 2.10 14.81 -15.22
N ASN A 135 1.09 15.36 -15.89
CA ASN A 135 0.05 16.21 -15.30
C ASN A 135 -1.25 15.45 -14.97
N TYR A 136 -1.22 14.11 -14.97
CA TYR A 136 -2.39 13.32 -14.63
C TYR A 136 -2.74 13.46 -13.16
N ASP A 137 -3.98 13.89 -12.88
CA ASP A 137 -4.54 13.97 -11.55
C ASP A 137 -5.69 12.98 -11.39
N SER A 138 -5.47 11.94 -10.58
CA SER A 138 -6.49 10.93 -10.27
C SER A 138 -7.76 11.50 -9.61
N ALA A 139 -7.69 12.69 -9.01
CA ALA A 139 -8.81 13.36 -8.35
C ALA A 139 -9.61 14.27 -9.31
N ALA A 140 -9.14 14.50 -10.54
CA ALA A 140 -9.87 15.25 -11.55
C ALA A 140 -11.17 14.54 -11.98
N SER A 141 -11.99 15.22 -12.79
CA SER A 141 -13.22 14.64 -13.33
C SER A 141 -12.93 13.39 -14.15
N VAL A 142 -13.92 12.48 -14.19
CA VAL A 142 -13.78 11.20 -14.89
C VAL A 142 -13.50 11.44 -16.38
N GLU A 143 -14.18 12.41 -16.99
CA GLU A 143 -14.05 12.78 -18.39
C GLU A 143 -12.64 13.29 -18.69
N ALA A 144 -12.08 14.15 -17.83
CA ALA A 144 -10.73 14.66 -17.99
C ALA A 144 -9.69 13.53 -17.90
N CYS A 145 -9.85 12.62 -16.93
CA CYS A 145 -8.97 11.46 -16.79
C CYS A 145 -9.04 10.55 -18.03
N ARG A 146 -10.26 10.24 -18.51
CA ARG A 146 -10.49 9.43 -19.72
C ARG A 146 -9.88 10.07 -20.96
N GLN A 147 -10.05 11.37 -21.14
CA GLN A 147 -9.50 12.09 -22.28
C GLN A 147 -7.97 12.09 -22.28
N GLN A 148 -7.34 12.30 -21.13
CA GLN A 148 -5.89 12.23 -21.00
C GLN A 148 -5.35 10.83 -21.34
N VAL A 149 -5.97 9.78 -20.79
CA VAL A 149 -5.56 8.40 -21.09
C VAL A 149 -5.80 8.04 -22.55
N ALA A 150 -6.90 8.46 -23.17
CA ALA A 150 -7.17 8.22 -24.59
C ALA A 150 -6.09 8.86 -25.49
N SER A 151 -5.68 10.10 -25.18
CA SER A 151 -4.61 10.79 -25.90
C SER A 151 -3.24 10.10 -25.80
N LEU A 152 -3.02 9.31 -24.75
CA LEU A 152 -1.82 8.48 -24.59
C LEU A 152 -1.88 7.23 -25.48
N ILE A 153 -3.05 6.58 -25.58
CA ILE A 153 -3.22 5.36 -26.37
C ILE A 153 -3.01 5.64 -27.86
N GLU A 154 -3.47 6.80 -28.34
CA GLU A 154 -3.30 7.23 -29.74
C GLU A 154 -1.83 7.54 -30.11
N ARG A 155 -0.95 7.71 -29.11
CA ARG A 155 0.49 7.92 -29.30
C ARG A 155 1.21 6.61 -28.95
N PRO A 156 1.51 5.73 -29.92
CA PRO A 156 2.28 4.52 -29.63
C PRO A 156 3.61 4.92 -28.95
N ALA A 157 4.03 4.13 -27.96
CA ALA A 157 5.32 4.32 -27.33
C ALA A 157 6.41 4.18 -28.41
N GLU A 158 7.16 5.26 -28.66
CA GLU A 158 8.36 5.24 -29.51
C GLU A 158 9.51 4.48 -28.86
#